data_AF-A0A5J5IKR4-F1
#
_entry.id   AF-A0A5J5IKR4-F1
#
_cell.length_a   1.000
_cell.length_b   1.000
_cell.length_c   1.000
_cell.angle_alpha   90.00
_cell.angle_beta   90.00
_cell.angle_gamma   90.00
#
_symmetry.space_group_name_H-M   'P 1'
#
loop_
_entity.id
_entity.type
_entity.pdbx_description
1 polymer ?
#
loop_
_entity_poly.entity_id
_entity_poly.type
_entity_poly.pdbx_seq_one_letter_code
_entity_poly.pdbx_strand_id
1 'polypeptide(L)'
;MKPAFSIFSGIVFFFMFGCRSGNNENIQVVTQDTVYDYADSLDTDSILNVKSKALLWHVTDSNGLKIRKPDVAGIDTMSAQSVIQLVNNNYDSIHLDLVRISHDTIYIHIPNSEMLTERIGSTGAEMFMASTTFSLTSVQGIHFVNYAFVAGEHAAPGVFDRSDFKNLQQ
;
A
#
# COMPACT_ATOMS: atom_id res chain seq x y z
N MET A 1 -56.67 29.95 -34.21
CA MET A 1 -56.04 28.71 -34.71
C MET A 1 -56.74 27.52 -34.04
N LYS A 2 -56.98 26.45 -34.79
CA LYS A 2 -57.93 25.33 -34.52
C LYS A 2 -57.61 24.52 -33.25
N PRO A 3 -58.61 23.98 -32.53
CA PRO A 3 -58.45 22.75 -31.75
C PRO A 3 -59.05 21.55 -32.50
N ALA A 4 -58.32 20.45 -32.60
CA ALA A 4 -58.81 19.21 -33.21
C ALA A 4 -58.72 18.04 -32.23
N PHE A 5 -59.91 17.56 -31.86
CA PHE A 5 -60.36 16.18 -31.74
C PHE A 5 -59.52 15.12 -31.02
N SER A 6 -60.10 14.76 -29.88
CA SER A 6 -60.12 13.49 -29.14
C SER A 6 -60.51 12.26 -30.00
N ILE A 7 -59.98 11.07 -29.70
CA ILE A 7 -60.70 9.87 -29.18
C ILE A 7 -59.84 8.57 -29.27
N PHE A 8 -59.69 7.93 -28.10
CA PHE A 8 -59.58 6.51 -27.72
C PHE A 8 -58.98 5.44 -28.66
N SER A 9 -58.01 4.69 -28.09
CA SER A 9 -58.16 3.23 -27.95
C SER A 9 -57.37 2.79 -26.71
N GLY A 10 -58.07 2.21 -25.74
CA GLY A 10 -57.48 1.68 -24.51
C GLY A 10 -56.75 0.36 -24.74
N ILE A 11 -55.98 -0.07 -23.73
CA ILE A 11 -56.10 -1.35 -23.02
C ILE A 11 -54.91 -1.57 -22.09
N VAL A 12 -55.28 -1.87 -20.83
CA VAL A 12 -54.59 -2.71 -19.82
C VAL A 12 -53.52 -2.08 -18.92
N PHE A 13 -54.00 -1.81 -17.70
CA PHE A 13 -53.27 -1.86 -16.46
C PHE A 13 -52.63 -3.25 -16.25
N PHE A 14 -51.31 -3.29 -16.07
CA PHE A 14 -50.67 -4.30 -15.23
C PHE A 14 -49.85 -3.58 -14.17
N PHE A 15 -50.37 -3.57 -12.94
CA PHE A 15 -49.57 -3.36 -11.74
C PHE A 15 -48.62 -4.55 -11.61
N MET A 16 -47.32 -4.31 -11.68
CA MET A 16 -46.33 -5.16 -11.04
C MET A 16 -45.50 -4.31 -10.10
N PHE A 17 -45.67 -4.63 -8.82
CA PHE A 17 -44.78 -4.28 -7.72
C PHE A 17 -43.32 -4.60 -8.10
N GLY A 18 -42.43 -3.62 -7.96
CA GLY A 18 -40.98 -3.82 -7.96
C GLY A 18 -40.40 -3.23 -6.69
N CYS A 19 -39.92 -4.10 -5.79
CA CYS A 19 -39.33 -3.74 -4.51
C CYS A 19 -38.14 -2.78 -4.64
N ARG A 20 -38.08 -1.81 -3.73
CA ARG A 20 -36.90 -1.02 -3.39
C ARG A 20 -35.86 -1.95 -2.74
N SER A 21 -34.75 -2.21 -3.42
CA SER A 21 -33.53 -2.73 -2.80
C SER A 21 -32.48 -1.63 -2.85
N GLY A 22 -32.28 -0.96 -1.73
CA GLY A 22 -31.11 -0.10 -1.56
C GLY A 22 -29.89 -0.99 -1.39
N ASN A 23 -29.23 -1.29 -2.51
CA ASN A 23 -27.86 -1.80 -2.46
C ASN A 23 -26.93 -0.59 -2.56
N ASN A 24 -26.46 -0.17 -1.39
CA ASN A 24 -25.27 0.66 -1.28
C ASN A 24 -24.09 -0.24 -1.66
N GLU A 25 -23.75 -0.25 -2.95
CA GLU A 25 -22.55 -0.93 -3.44
C GLU A 25 -21.34 -0.17 -2.89
N ASN A 26 -20.82 -0.70 -1.78
CA ASN A 26 -19.48 -0.40 -1.32
C ASN A 26 -18.53 -0.78 -2.47
N ILE A 27 -17.98 0.22 -3.16
CA ILE A 27 -16.94 0.03 -4.16
C ILE A 27 -15.72 -0.55 -3.42
N GLN A 28 -15.63 -1.87 -3.39
CA GLN A 28 -14.41 -2.59 -3.08
C GLN A 28 -13.47 -2.31 -4.25
N VAL A 29 -12.48 -1.45 -4.04
CA VAL A 29 -11.38 -1.26 -4.98
C VAL A 29 -10.67 -2.62 -5.07
N VAL A 30 -10.94 -3.35 -6.15
CA VAL A 30 -10.25 -4.61 -6.45
C VAL A 30 -8.81 -4.26 -6.78
N THR A 31 -7.90 -4.47 -5.83
CA THR A 31 -6.46 -4.36 -6.06
C THR A 31 -6.04 -5.55 -6.92
N GLN A 32 -5.84 -5.34 -8.21
CA GLN A 32 -5.32 -6.35 -9.11
C GLN A 32 -3.79 -6.44 -8.93
N ASP A 33 -3.28 -7.65 -8.71
CA ASP A 33 -1.85 -7.86 -8.61
C ASP A 33 -1.20 -7.69 -9.98
N THR A 34 -0.29 -6.72 -10.10
CA THR A 34 0.37 -6.40 -11.38
C THR A 34 1.74 -7.07 -11.40
N VAL A 35 2.04 -7.81 -12.46
CA VAL A 35 3.34 -8.48 -12.62
C VAL A 35 4.28 -7.60 -13.44
N TYR A 36 5.41 -7.18 -12.86
CA TYR A 36 6.53 -6.56 -13.59
C TYR A 36 7.71 -7.52 -13.74
N ASP A 37 8.29 -7.57 -14.93
CA ASP A 37 9.49 -8.33 -15.27
C ASP A 37 10.71 -7.41 -15.05
N TYR A 38 11.39 -7.54 -13.92
CA TYR A 38 12.52 -6.65 -13.58
C TYR A 38 13.83 -7.24 -14.11
N ALA A 39 14.53 -6.47 -14.95
CA ALA A 39 15.84 -6.85 -15.45
C ALA A 39 16.89 -6.70 -14.33
N ASP A 40 17.46 -7.82 -13.92
CA ASP A 40 18.60 -7.93 -13.02
C ASP A 40 19.85 -7.33 -13.67
N SER A 41 20.38 -6.24 -13.11
CA SER A 41 21.66 -5.66 -13.54
C SER A 41 22.49 -5.09 -12.38
N LEU A 42 23.46 -5.90 -11.94
CA LEU A 42 24.89 -5.62 -11.71
C LEU A 42 25.36 -4.58 -10.67
N ASP A 43 25.82 -5.12 -9.53
CA ASP A 43 27.19 -5.10 -8.98
C ASP A 43 28.11 -3.88 -9.24
N THR A 44 27.61 -2.66 -9.02
CA THR A 44 28.43 -1.46 -8.74
C THR A 44 28.19 -0.95 -7.31
N ASP A 45 27.56 -1.80 -6.48
CA ASP A 45 26.45 -1.37 -5.63
C ASP A 45 26.72 -1.51 -4.13
N SER A 46 27.77 -2.21 -3.69
CA SER A 46 27.89 -2.57 -2.26
C SER A 46 28.08 -1.37 -1.31
N ILE A 47 28.82 -0.31 -1.68
CA ILE A 47 29.00 0.88 -0.81
C ILE A 47 27.73 1.76 -0.80
N LEU A 48 27.08 1.91 -1.95
CA LEU A 48 25.82 2.65 -2.06
C LEU A 48 24.67 1.89 -1.38
N ASN A 49 24.66 0.55 -1.48
CA ASN A 49 23.71 -0.34 -0.83
C ASN A 49 23.92 -0.38 0.71
N VAL A 50 25.17 -0.45 1.18
CA VAL A 50 25.48 -0.31 2.62
C VAL A 50 25.05 1.07 3.15
N LYS A 51 25.27 2.13 2.38
CA LYS A 51 24.84 3.50 2.77
C LYS A 51 23.32 3.68 2.68
N SER A 52 22.64 3.05 1.70
CA SER A 52 21.19 3.11 1.54
C SER A 52 20.48 2.35 2.66
N LYS A 53 21.01 1.19 3.07
CA LYS A 53 20.52 0.43 4.22
C LYS A 53 20.67 1.21 5.53
N ALA A 54 21.80 1.90 5.71
CA ALA A 54 22.06 2.73 6.89
C ALA A 54 21.11 3.94 7.04
N LEU A 55 20.39 4.33 5.97
CA LEU A 55 19.39 5.40 5.98
C LEU A 55 17.98 4.90 6.33
N LEU A 56 17.72 3.60 6.24
CA LEU A 56 16.41 3.02 6.49
C LEU A 56 16.26 2.57 7.94
N TRP A 57 15.04 2.68 8.45
CA TRP A 57 14.67 1.96 9.66
C TRP A 57 14.65 0.47 9.35
N HIS A 58 15.05 -0.36 10.31
CA HIS A 58 15.07 -1.81 10.14
C HIS A 58 14.73 -2.52 11.44
N VAL A 59 14.12 -3.70 11.35
CA VAL A 59 13.87 -4.57 12.51
C VAL A 59 15.06 -5.52 12.71
N THR A 60 15.55 -5.63 13.95
CA THR A 60 16.56 -6.61 14.38
C THR A 60 15.91 -7.69 15.22
N ASP A 61 16.42 -8.92 15.18
CA ASP A 61 15.88 -10.09 15.89
C ASP A 61 16.78 -10.61 17.04
N SER A 62 17.98 -10.06 17.18
CA SER A 62 19.03 -10.59 18.08
C SER A 62 18.63 -10.74 19.55
N ASN A 63 17.66 -9.94 20.03
CA ASN A 63 17.10 -10.04 21.38
C ASN A 63 15.58 -9.79 21.34
N GLY A 64 14.90 -10.52 20.45
CA GLY A 64 13.52 -10.26 20.06
C GLY A 64 13.42 -9.18 19.00
N LEU A 65 12.25 -9.10 18.35
CA LEU A 65 12.01 -8.15 17.27
C LEU A 65 11.97 -6.72 17.82
N LYS A 66 12.89 -5.89 17.34
CA LYS A 66 13.02 -4.48 17.74
C LYS A 66 13.27 -3.60 16.52
N ILE A 67 12.50 -2.53 16.38
CA ILE A 67 12.73 -1.51 15.35
C ILE A 67 13.92 -0.63 15.74
N ARG A 68 14.83 -0.41 14.79
CA ARG A 68 16.02 0.43 14.97
C ARG A 68 15.97 1.64 14.06
N LYS A 69 16.41 2.78 14.61
CA LYS A 69 16.60 4.01 13.85
C LYS A 69 17.72 3.82 12.82
N PRO A 70 17.69 4.58 11.72
CA PRO A 70 18.81 4.67 10.79
C PRO A 70 20.12 4.99 11.51
N ASP A 71 21.23 4.38 11.07
CA ASP A 71 22.58 4.70 11.55
C ASP A 71 23.04 6.08 11.09
N VAL A 72 22.44 6.58 10.00
CA VAL A 72 22.74 7.88 9.40
C VAL A 72 21.45 8.72 9.34
N ALA A 73 21.54 9.98 9.78
CA ALA A 73 20.43 10.93 9.67
C ALA A 73 20.21 11.42 8.24
N GLY A 74 19.03 11.97 7.96
CA GLY A 74 18.72 12.64 6.69
C GLY A 74 17.50 12.10 5.95
N ILE A 75 16.96 10.94 6.34
CA ILE A 75 15.74 10.38 5.75
C ILE A 75 14.54 11.35 5.84
N ASP A 76 14.50 12.20 6.86
CA ASP A 76 13.50 13.24 7.09
C ASP A 76 13.55 14.38 6.07
N THR A 77 14.71 14.59 5.45
CA THR A 77 14.91 15.59 4.39
C THR A 77 14.69 15.03 2.98
N MET A 78 14.47 13.72 2.85
CA MET A 78 14.28 13.06 1.56
C MET A 78 12.83 13.16 1.07
N SER A 79 12.65 13.09 -0.25
CA SER A 79 11.31 12.89 -0.82
C SER A 79 10.83 11.46 -0.57
N ALA A 80 9.51 11.26 -0.51
CA ALA A 80 8.92 9.91 -0.44
C ALA A 80 9.41 8.99 -1.57
N GLN A 81 9.51 9.51 -2.80
CA GLN A 81 10.01 8.75 -3.95
C GLN A 81 11.44 8.26 -3.72
N SER A 82 12.30 9.10 -3.13
CA SER A 82 13.68 8.73 -2.84
C SER A 82 13.76 7.67 -1.75
N VAL A 83 12.92 7.73 -0.71
CA VAL A 83 12.85 6.69 0.33
C VAL A 83 12.34 5.37 -0.26
N ILE A 84 11.33 5.42 -1.14
CA ILE A 84 10.83 4.24 -1.86
C ILE A 84 11.94 3.61 -2.71
N GLN A 85 12.72 4.41 -3.44
CA GLN A 85 13.87 3.91 -4.20
C GLN A 85 14.92 3.26 -3.29
N LEU A 86 15.20 3.83 -2.11
CA LEU A 86 16.09 3.19 -1.15
C LEU A 86 15.56 1.83 -0.71
N VAL A 87 14.25 1.71 -0.43
CA VAL A 87 13.62 0.43 -0.08
C VAL A 87 13.76 -0.56 -1.23
N ASN A 88 13.37 -0.18 -2.44
CA ASN A 88 13.40 -1.08 -3.60
C ASN A 88 14.82 -1.58 -3.92
N ASN A 89 15.85 -0.76 -3.70
CA ASN A 89 17.25 -1.16 -3.87
C ASN A 89 17.78 -2.07 -2.74
N ASN A 90 17.05 -2.21 -1.64
CA ASN A 90 17.42 -3.07 -0.50
C ASN A 90 16.59 -4.37 -0.43
N TYR A 91 15.52 -4.49 -1.23
CA TYR A 91 14.60 -5.62 -1.21
C TYR A 91 14.28 -6.07 -2.64
N ASP A 92 15.11 -6.97 -3.18
CA ASP A 92 14.99 -7.43 -4.58
C ASP A 92 13.65 -8.10 -4.90
N SER A 93 12.99 -8.70 -3.89
CA SER A 93 11.79 -9.51 -4.08
C SER A 93 10.47 -8.84 -3.67
N ILE A 94 10.51 -7.60 -3.15
CA ILE A 94 9.30 -6.85 -2.78
C ILE A 94 9.48 -5.41 -3.22
N HIS A 95 8.70 -4.99 -4.22
CA HIS A 95 8.78 -3.67 -4.83
C HIS A 95 7.67 -2.75 -4.32
N LEU A 96 7.97 -1.46 -4.15
CA LEU A 96 7.01 -0.42 -3.79
C LEU A 96 6.84 0.57 -4.95
N ASP A 97 5.61 0.73 -5.44
CA ASP A 97 5.24 1.75 -6.41
C ASP A 97 4.58 2.93 -5.70
N LEU A 98 5.10 4.15 -5.88
CA LEU A 98 4.43 5.35 -5.39
C LEU A 98 3.19 5.63 -6.24
N VAL A 99 2.00 5.59 -5.62
CA VAL A 99 0.73 5.90 -6.31
C VAL A 99 0.45 7.39 -6.21
N ARG A 100 0.46 7.95 -5.00
CA ARG A 100 0.23 9.38 -4.72
C ARG A 100 0.61 9.73 -3.28
N ILE A 101 0.68 11.03 -3.00
CA ILE A 101 0.71 11.57 -1.64
C ILE A 101 -0.52 12.45 -1.47
N SER A 102 -1.22 12.32 -0.34
CA SER A 102 -2.37 13.15 -0.02
C SER A 102 -2.38 13.46 1.47
N HIS A 103 -2.36 14.74 1.82
CA HIS A 103 -2.15 15.21 3.18
C HIS A 103 -0.89 14.59 3.80
N ASP A 104 -1.03 13.87 4.91
CA ASP A 104 0.02 13.22 5.68
C ASP A 104 0.17 11.72 5.35
N THR A 105 -0.41 11.27 4.23
CA THR A 105 -0.43 9.86 3.84
C THR A 105 0.27 9.63 2.51
N ILE A 106 1.23 8.71 2.49
CA ILE A 106 1.82 8.14 1.27
C ILE A 106 0.98 6.93 0.86
N TYR A 107 0.52 6.89 -0.38
CA TYR A 107 -0.18 5.74 -0.96
C TYR A 107 0.77 5.00 -1.88
N ILE A 108 0.99 3.71 -1.58
CA ILE A 108 1.87 2.84 -2.37
C ILE A 108 1.16 1.56 -2.79
N HIS A 109 1.57 1.02 -3.92
CA HIS A 109 1.16 -0.29 -4.41
C HIS A 109 2.34 -1.27 -4.30
N ILE A 110 2.08 -2.50 -3.88
CA ILE A 110 3.07 -3.59 -3.92
C ILE A 110 2.61 -4.57 -5.02
N PRO A 111 3.24 -4.53 -6.21
CA PRO A 111 3.05 -5.54 -7.22
C PRO A 111 3.67 -6.88 -6.80
N ASN A 112 3.15 -7.98 -7.32
CA ASN A 112 3.55 -9.35 -7.05
C ASN A 112 3.66 -9.65 -5.55
N SER A 113 2.60 -9.41 -4.79
CA SER A 113 2.69 -9.40 -3.32
C SER A 113 2.88 -10.77 -2.68
N GLU A 114 2.87 -11.87 -3.45
CA GLU A 114 3.05 -13.25 -2.97
C GLU A 114 4.31 -13.41 -2.10
N MET A 115 5.42 -12.73 -2.43
CA MET A 115 6.61 -12.77 -1.59
C MET A 115 6.28 -12.27 -0.17
N LEU A 116 5.67 -11.10 -0.06
CA LEU A 116 5.27 -10.48 1.19
C LEU A 116 4.19 -11.29 1.93
N THR A 117 3.19 -11.78 1.21
CA THR A 117 1.96 -12.29 1.82
C THR A 117 1.97 -13.80 2.08
N GLU A 118 2.80 -14.57 1.38
CA GLU A 118 2.81 -16.04 1.46
C GLU A 118 4.20 -16.62 1.74
N ARG A 119 5.28 -16.03 1.20
CA ARG A 119 6.59 -16.72 1.16
C ARG A 119 7.54 -16.35 2.29
N ILE A 120 7.56 -15.10 2.76
CA ILE A 120 8.51 -14.66 3.79
C ILE A 120 8.10 -15.02 5.24
N GLY A 121 6.88 -15.53 5.43
CA GLY A 121 6.31 -15.83 6.74
C GLY A 121 5.85 -14.59 7.53
N SER A 122 5.01 -14.79 8.54
CA SER A 122 4.43 -13.68 9.33
C SER A 122 5.48 -12.78 9.97
N THR A 123 6.57 -13.34 10.47
CA THR A 123 7.67 -12.54 11.07
C THR A 123 8.36 -11.68 10.02
N GLY A 124 8.68 -12.24 8.83
CA GLY A 124 9.29 -11.46 7.76
C GLY A 124 8.37 -10.35 7.26
N ALA A 125 7.07 -10.64 7.14
CA ALA A 125 6.06 -9.67 6.74
C ALA A 125 5.92 -8.53 7.75
N GLU A 126 5.85 -8.83 9.05
CA GLU A 126 5.82 -7.83 10.11
C GLU A 126 7.10 -6.96 10.08
N MET A 127 8.27 -7.59 9.93
CA MET A 127 9.55 -6.88 9.85
C MET A 127 9.60 -5.92 8.65
N PHE A 128 9.15 -6.37 7.48
CA PHE A 128 9.11 -5.56 6.27
C PHE A 128 8.13 -4.38 6.41
N MET A 129 6.89 -4.65 6.83
CA MET A 129 5.85 -3.63 6.98
C MET A 129 6.23 -2.60 8.05
N ALA A 130 6.86 -3.03 9.16
CA ALA A 130 7.34 -2.10 10.18
C ALA A 130 8.50 -1.23 9.66
N SER A 131 9.51 -1.83 9.03
CA SER A 131 10.69 -1.13 8.52
C SER A 131 10.32 -0.07 7.48
N THR A 132 9.45 -0.43 6.55
CA THR A 132 8.97 0.47 5.49
C THR A 132 8.04 1.55 6.05
N THR A 133 7.13 1.22 6.97
CA THR A 133 6.25 2.21 7.62
C THR A 133 7.06 3.24 8.39
N PHE A 134 8.03 2.83 9.20
CA PHE A 134 8.86 3.78 9.94
C PHE A 134 9.71 4.66 9.03
N SER A 135 10.27 4.08 7.96
CA SER A 135 11.08 4.81 6.97
C SER A 135 10.26 5.85 6.22
N LEU A 136 9.09 5.49 5.72
CA LEU A 136 8.22 6.39 4.96
C LEU A 136 7.58 7.48 5.83
N THR A 137 7.16 7.14 7.05
CA THR A 137 6.68 8.12 8.06
C THR A 137 7.80 8.95 8.69
N SER A 138 9.06 8.69 8.31
CA SER A 138 10.18 9.54 8.68
C SER A 138 10.31 10.76 7.76
N VAL A 139 9.71 10.72 6.57
CA VAL A 139 9.61 11.88 5.66
C VAL A 139 8.82 13.00 6.34
N GLN A 140 9.33 14.23 6.27
CA GLN A 140 8.70 15.36 6.94
C GLN A 140 7.23 15.56 6.49
N GLY A 141 6.33 15.64 7.47
CA GLY A 141 4.90 15.86 7.27
C GLY A 141 4.09 14.60 6.94
N ILE A 142 4.71 13.41 6.93
CA ILE A 142 4.03 12.14 6.72
C ILE A 142 3.83 11.41 8.06
N HIS A 143 2.60 10.93 8.28
CA HIS A 143 2.22 10.18 9.47
C HIS A 143 1.71 8.78 9.14
N PHE A 144 1.20 8.57 7.92
CA PHE A 144 0.58 7.33 7.50
C PHE A 144 1.15 6.81 6.18
N VAL A 145 1.12 5.48 6.03
CA VAL A 145 1.37 4.79 4.77
C VAL A 145 0.17 3.92 4.46
N ASN A 146 -0.42 4.10 3.30
CA ASN A 146 -1.43 3.21 2.76
C ASN A 146 -0.78 2.23 1.78
N TYR A 147 -0.85 0.94 2.11
CA TYR A 147 -0.37 -0.15 1.26
C TYR A 147 -1.53 -0.78 0.52
N ALA A 148 -1.44 -0.79 -0.81
CA ALA A 148 -2.37 -1.48 -1.69
C ALA A 148 -1.70 -2.72 -2.29
N PHE A 149 -2.16 -3.90 -1.91
CA PHE A 149 -1.74 -5.18 -2.48
C PHE A 149 -2.82 -6.26 -2.26
N VAL A 150 -2.64 -7.44 -2.85
CA VAL A 150 -3.55 -8.58 -2.64
C VAL A 150 -3.23 -9.22 -1.30
N ALA A 151 -4.19 -9.21 -0.37
CA ALA A 151 -4.02 -9.80 0.96
C ALA A 151 -3.69 -11.30 0.88
N GLY A 152 -2.93 -11.80 1.86
CA GLY A 152 -2.65 -13.22 2.02
C GLY A 152 -2.45 -13.61 3.48
N GLU A 153 -1.89 -14.79 3.73
CA GLU A 153 -1.82 -15.36 5.10
C GLU A 153 -0.99 -14.53 6.07
N HIS A 154 0.06 -13.86 5.58
CA HIS A 154 1.06 -13.20 6.43
C HIS A 154 0.94 -11.67 6.46
N ALA A 155 0.25 -11.06 5.50
CA ALA A 155 0.08 -9.61 5.45
C ALA A 155 -1.24 -9.22 4.77
N ALA A 156 -1.80 -8.12 5.25
CA ALA A 156 -3.02 -7.51 4.72
C ALA A 156 -2.77 -6.04 4.32
N PRO A 157 -3.41 -5.55 3.24
CA PRO A 157 -3.33 -4.16 2.83
C PRO A 157 -4.06 -3.26 3.84
N GLY A 158 -3.76 -1.96 3.81
CA GLY A 158 -4.38 -1.02 4.73
C GLY A 158 -3.58 0.25 4.95
N VAL A 159 -4.08 1.09 5.84
CA VAL A 159 -3.37 2.28 6.35
C VAL A 159 -2.65 1.89 7.62
N PHE A 160 -1.36 2.20 7.71
CA PHE A 160 -0.52 1.94 8.86
C PHE A 160 0.20 3.20 9.31
N ASP A 161 0.41 3.30 10.63
CA ASP A 161 1.30 4.25 11.27
C ASP A 161 2.31 3.52 12.19
N ARG A 162 3.12 4.28 12.92
CA ARG A 162 4.13 3.70 13.82
C ARG A 162 3.53 2.96 15.00
N SER A 163 2.30 3.31 15.41
CA SER A 163 1.62 2.74 16.57
C SER A 163 1.12 1.31 16.33
N ASP A 164 0.86 0.95 15.06
CA ASP A 164 0.55 -0.43 14.66
C ASP A 164 1.68 -1.40 15.01
N PHE A 165 2.92 -0.91 15.12
CA PHE A 165 4.12 -1.69 15.45
C PHE A 165 4.71 -1.33 16.82
N LYS A 166 3.89 -0.86 17.76
CA LYS A 166 4.34 -0.44 19.10
C LYS A 166 5.06 -1.53 19.89
N ASN A 167 4.75 -2.80 19.61
CA ASN A 167 5.43 -3.96 20.20
C ASN A 167 6.93 -3.99 19.88
N LEU A 168 7.33 -3.45 18.72
CA LEU A 168 8.71 -3.43 18.25
C LEU A 168 9.53 -2.24 18.79
N GLN A 169 8.92 -1.26 19.46
CA GLN A 169 9.57 -0.01 19.87
C GLN A 169 10.36 -0.10 21.20
N GLN A 170 10.55 -1.31 21.75
CA GLN A 170 11.11 -1.54 23.09
C GLN A 170 12.63 -1.65 23.15
#